data_AF-A0A929IDP7-F1
#
_entry.id   AF-A0A929IDP7-F1
#
_cell.length_a   1.000
_cell.length_b   1.000
_cell.length_c   1.000
_cell.angle_alpha   90.00
_cell.angle_beta   90.00
_cell.angle_gamma   90.00
#
_symmetry.space_group_name_H-M   'P 1'
#
loop_
_entity.id
_entity.type
_entity.pdbx_description
1 polymer ?
#
loop_
_entity_poly.entity_id
_entity_poly.type
_entity_poly.pdbx_seq_one_letter_code
_entity_poly.pdbx_strand_id
1 'polypeptide(L)'
;MRAIWLTDIHLEFLDDRTFSTFLWELSRRNADAALISGDIAQAPTVSEYLSKMAKFLEIPIYFVLGNHDFYHGSIPAVKDTIRTLSKDSSLLHWLTDGGPVCLCPTTCLVGHDGWGDARLGDYHGSTVDLNDFYLIHELAGLSKRDRLLKLHELGDEAAAHLRKVLP
;
A
#
# COMPACT_ATOMS: atom_id res chain seq x y z
N MET A 1 21.72 8.06 -1.42
CA MET A 1 20.28 8.36 -1.44
C MET A 1 19.81 8.62 -0.02
N ARG A 2 19.09 9.71 0.20
CA ARG A 2 18.37 10.03 1.44
C ARG A 2 16.88 9.89 1.14
N ALA A 3 16.19 9.05 1.90
CA ALA A 3 14.75 8.85 1.75
C ALA A 3 14.00 9.30 3.01
N ILE A 4 12.76 9.78 2.82
CA ILE A 4 11.76 9.79 3.88
C ILE A 4 10.99 8.48 3.84
N TRP A 5 10.72 7.88 5.00
CA TRP A 5 9.92 6.67 5.10
C TRP A 5 8.69 6.96 5.97
N LEU A 6 7.53 6.69 5.39
CA LEU A 6 6.20 6.89 5.94
C LEU A 6 5.47 5.55 6.03
N THR A 7 4.70 5.36 7.09
CA THR A 7 3.85 4.18 7.32
C THR A 7 2.60 4.62 8.06
N ASP A 8 1.45 4.02 7.75
CA ASP A 8 0.20 4.22 8.49
C ASP A 8 -0.17 5.70 8.62
N ILE A 9 -0.08 6.44 7.50
CA ILE A 9 -0.22 7.90 7.49
C ILE A 9 -1.68 8.37 7.46
N HIS A 10 -2.61 7.51 7.03
CA HIS A 10 -4.07 7.75 7.04
C HIS A 10 -4.48 9.20 6.74
N LEU A 11 -4.13 9.66 5.53
CA LEU A 11 -4.27 11.06 5.12
C LEU A 11 -5.72 11.53 5.05
N GLU A 12 -6.68 10.62 4.96
CA GLU A 12 -8.12 10.86 5.02
C GLU A 12 -8.59 11.49 6.33
N PHE A 13 -7.83 11.31 7.42
CA PHE A 13 -8.14 11.97 8.70
C PHE A 13 -7.64 13.40 8.79
N LEU A 14 -6.81 13.86 7.83
CA LEU A 14 -6.29 15.21 7.81
C LEU A 14 -7.24 16.16 7.09
N ASP A 15 -7.45 17.34 7.67
CA ASP A 15 -8.00 18.48 6.93
C ASP A 15 -6.98 19.05 5.93
N ASP A 16 -7.45 19.87 4.98
CA ASP A 16 -6.61 20.43 3.91
C ASP A 16 -5.40 21.22 4.44
N ARG A 17 -5.57 21.93 5.56
CA ARG A 17 -4.51 22.74 6.17
C ARG A 17 -3.43 21.83 6.77
N THR A 18 -3.85 20.80 7.48
CA THR A 18 -2.95 19.85 8.14
C THR A 18 -2.23 19.00 7.11
N PHE A 19 -2.93 18.55 6.07
CA PHE A 19 -2.33 17.88 4.93
C PHE A 19 -1.28 18.75 4.22
N SER A 20 -1.59 20.03 3.95
CA SER A 20 -0.64 20.96 3.35
C SER A 20 0.59 21.19 4.22
N THR A 21 0.40 21.29 5.54
CA THR A 21 1.51 21.43 6.51
C THR A 21 2.36 20.18 6.54
N PHE A 22 1.75 19.00 6.50
CA PHE A 22 2.44 17.71 6.41
C PHE A 22 3.35 17.66 5.17
N LEU A 23 2.82 17.98 3.99
CA LEU A 23 3.62 17.99 2.75
C LEU A 23 4.78 19.01 2.80
N TRP A 24 4.54 20.19 3.38
CA TRP A 24 5.58 21.20 3.56
C TRP A 24 6.70 20.74 4.50
N GLU A 25 6.36 20.05 5.59
CA GLU A 25 7.36 19.47 6.51
C GLU A 25 8.21 18.38 5.84
N LEU A 26 7.61 17.59 4.94
CA LEU A 26 8.33 16.59 4.14
C LEU A 26 9.28 17.24 3.12
N SER A 27 8.84 18.28 2.41
CA SER A 27 9.66 18.92 1.37
C SER A 27 10.94 19.56 1.95
N ARG A 28 10.89 20.02 3.21
CA ARG A 28 12.06 20.56 3.92
C ARG A 28 13.12 19.54 4.28
N ARG A 29 12.86 18.24 4.08
CA ARG A 29 13.80 17.17 4.44
C ARG A 29 14.88 16.97 3.38
N ASN A 30 14.85 17.66 2.23
CA ASN A 30 15.81 17.50 1.13
C ASN A 30 16.05 16.00 0.83
N ALA A 31 14.98 15.24 0.70
CA ALA A 31 15.03 13.83 0.39
C ALA A 31 15.05 13.61 -1.12
N ASP A 32 15.76 12.57 -1.56
CA ASP A 32 15.82 12.17 -2.96
C ASP A 32 14.58 11.35 -3.37
N ALA A 33 13.89 10.74 -2.40
CA ALA A 33 12.70 9.92 -2.61
C ALA A 33 11.85 9.80 -1.33
N ALA A 34 10.59 9.43 -1.50
CA ALA A 34 9.69 8.99 -0.44
C ALA A 34 9.40 7.50 -0.55
N LEU A 35 9.39 6.80 0.58
CA LEU A 35 8.97 5.41 0.72
C LEU A 35 7.70 5.39 1.57
N ILE A 36 6.64 4.73 1.09
CA ILE A 36 5.37 4.60 1.82
C ILE A 36 5.01 3.12 1.95
N SER A 37 4.93 2.61 3.17
CA SER A 37 4.71 1.19 3.46
C SER A 37 3.26 0.81 3.77
N GLY A 38 2.30 1.45 3.09
CA GLY A 38 0.88 1.15 3.21
C GLY A 38 0.11 2.07 4.16
N ASP A 39 -1.20 1.83 4.21
CA ASP A 39 -2.21 2.57 4.98
C ASP A 39 -2.09 4.09 4.77
N ILE A 40 -2.19 4.45 3.49
CA ILE A 40 -2.02 5.81 2.96
C ILE A 40 -3.33 6.58 3.13
N ALA A 41 -4.42 6.00 2.64
CA ALA A 41 -5.78 6.48 2.81
C ALA A 41 -6.80 5.34 2.64
N GLN A 42 -7.97 5.61 2.05
CA GLN A 42 -8.99 4.60 1.73
C GLN A 42 -9.18 4.47 0.22
N ALA A 43 -9.83 3.39 -0.24
CA ALA A 43 -10.02 3.12 -1.66
C ALA A 43 -10.59 4.32 -2.47
N PRO A 44 -11.56 5.10 -1.95
CA PRO A 44 -12.09 6.23 -2.70
C PRO A 44 -11.12 7.41 -2.90
N THR A 45 -10.08 7.55 -2.06
CA THR A 45 -9.25 8.77 -1.98
C THR A 45 -7.75 8.53 -2.08
N VAL A 46 -7.28 7.29 -1.95
CA VAL A 46 -5.84 6.95 -1.97
C VAL A 46 -5.12 7.44 -3.23
N SER A 47 -5.75 7.31 -4.40
CA SER A 47 -5.19 7.79 -5.67
C SER A 47 -5.07 9.32 -5.73
N GLU A 48 -6.04 10.03 -5.15
CA GLU A 48 -6.05 11.49 -5.06
C GLU A 48 -4.93 11.99 -4.14
N TYR A 49 -4.77 11.39 -2.95
CA TYR A 49 -3.70 11.74 -2.03
C TYR A 49 -2.31 11.48 -2.62
N LEU A 50 -2.10 10.32 -3.24
CA LEU A 50 -0.85 10.01 -3.94
C LEU A 50 -0.55 11.04 -5.04
N SER A 51 -1.55 11.43 -5.83
CA SER A 51 -1.41 12.45 -6.88
C SER A 51 -1.03 13.82 -6.31
N LYS A 52 -1.68 14.24 -5.21
CA LYS A 52 -1.37 15.49 -4.51
C LYS A 52 0.04 15.47 -3.92
N MET A 53 0.45 14.36 -3.30
CA MET A 53 1.80 14.16 -2.77
C MET A 53 2.85 14.27 -3.88
N ALA A 54 2.70 13.52 -4.97
CA ALA A 54 3.64 13.55 -6.09
C ALA A 54 3.77 14.94 -6.71
N LYS A 55 2.64 15.63 -6.91
CA LYS A 55 2.61 16.99 -7.46
C LYS A 55 3.30 18.01 -6.55
N PHE A 56 3.20 17.87 -5.23
CA PHE A 56 3.76 18.83 -4.29
C PHE A 56 5.24 18.56 -3.97
N LEU A 57 5.61 17.29 -3.78
CA LEU A 57 6.96 16.91 -3.36
C LEU A 57 7.95 16.90 -4.53
N GLU A 58 7.48 16.66 -5.76
CA GLU A 58 8.29 16.62 -6.99
C GLU A 58 9.49 15.66 -6.91
N ILE A 59 9.39 14.61 -6.09
CA ILE A 59 10.38 13.52 -5.96
C ILE A 59 9.70 12.17 -6.17
N PRO A 60 10.45 11.12 -6.58
CA PRO A 60 9.92 9.76 -6.68
C PRO A 60 9.32 9.28 -5.34
N ILE A 61 8.12 8.71 -5.42
CA ILE A 61 7.40 8.07 -4.33
C ILE A 61 7.29 6.58 -4.67
N TYR A 62 7.99 5.75 -3.91
CA TYR A 62 7.90 4.31 -3.98
C TYR A 62 6.95 3.83 -2.88
N PHE A 63 5.93 3.07 -3.25
CA PHE A 63 4.90 2.72 -2.28
C PHE A 63 4.34 1.31 -2.49
N VAL A 64 3.80 0.78 -1.40
CA VAL A 64 2.88 -0.36 -1.38
C VAL A 64 1.58 0.10 -0.73
N LEU A 65 0.51 -0.65 -0.95
CA LEU A 65 -0.78 -0.42 -0.30
C LEU A 65 -0.87 -1.30 0.95
N GLY A 66 -1.51 -0.77 1.99
CA GLY A 66 -1.93 -1.55 3.15
C GLY A 66 -3.39 -1.98 3.03
N ASN A 67 -3.91 -2.68 4.03
CA ASN A 67 -5.31 -3.13 4.02
C ASN A 67 -6.30 -1.96 4.04
N HIS A 68 -5.95 -0.86 4.71
CA HIS A 68 -6.83 0.32 4.82
C HIS A 68 -7.05 1.00 3.47
N ASP A 69 -6.05 0.96 2.58
CA ASP A 69 -6.13 1.49 1.22
C ASP A 69 -7.19 0.79 0.36
N PHE A 70 -7.69 -0.37 0.80
CA PHE A 70 -8.77 -1.12 0.15
C PHE A 70 -10.15 -0.93 0.83
N TYR A 71 -10.25 -0.17 1.93
CA TYR A 71 -11.52 0.04 2.62
C TYR A 71 -12.53 0.78 1.74
N HIS A 72 -13.78 0.31 1.80
CA HIS A 72 -14.91 0.76 0.98
C HIS A 72 -14.71 0.51 -0.52
N GLY A 73 -13.87 -0.47 -0.86
CA GLY A 73 -13.54 -0.80 -2.24
C GLY A 73 -13.30 -2.28 -2.47
N SER A 74 -12.99 -2.58 -3.73
CA SER A 74 -12.64 -3.91 -4.22
C SER A 74 -11.14 -3.96 -4.50
N ILE A 75 -10.46 -5.00 -4.03
CA ILE A 75 -9.03 -5.25 -4.24
C ILE A 75 -8.64 -5.10 -5.72
N PRO A 76 -9.24 -5.83 -6.69
CA PRO A 76 -8.89 -5.67 -8.10
C PRO A 76 -9.15 -4.25 -8.62
N ALA A 77 -10.26 -3.61 -8.23
CA ALA A 77 -10.56 -2.26 -8.68
C ALA A 77 -9.52 -1.23 -8.20
N VAL A 78 -9.13 -1.29 -6.93
CA VAL A 78 -8.09 -0.40 -6.37
C VAL A 78 -6.74 -0.69 -7.03
N LYS A 79 -6.36 -1.96 -7.19
CA LYS A 79 -5.12 -2.35 -7.89
C LYS A 79 -5.09 -1.78 -9.32
N ASP A 80 -6.21 -1.81 -10.06
CA ASP A 80 -6.28 -1.25 -11.40
C ASP A 80 -6.19 0.28 -11.42
N THR A 81 -6.82 0.97 -10.47
CA THR A 81 -6.68 2.42 -10.29
C THR A 81 -5.24 2.81 -10.01
N ILE A 82 -4.58 2.13 -9.07
CA ILE A 82 -3.20 2.44 -8.67
C ILE A 82 -2.20 2.09 -9.77
N ARG A 83 -2.43 0.99 -10.50
CA ARG A 83 -1.65 0.63 -11.70
C ARG A 83 -1.74 1.71 -12.77
N THR A 84 -2.95 2.22 -13.03
CA THR A 84 -3.17 3.29 -14.02
C THR A 84 -2.47 4.57 -13.58
N LEU A 85 -2.67 4.98 -12.32
CA LEU A 85 -2.01 6.16 -11.75
C LEU A 85 -0.48 6.08 -11.83
N SER A 86 0.10 4.93 -11.53
CA SER A 86 1.56 4.72 -11.56
C SER A 86 2.11 4.68 -12.99
N LYS A 87 1.30 4.29 -13.98
CA LYS A 87 1.68 4.38 -15.40
C LYS A 87 1.66 5.81 -15.92
N ASP A 88 0.71 6.62 -15.44
CA ASP A 88 0.50 8.00 -15.88
C ASP A 88 1.41 9.02 -15.18
N SER A 89 2.13 8.61 -14.13
CA SER A 89 3.04 9.46 -13.37
C SER A 89 4.47 8.92 -13.37
N SER A 90 5.43 9.77 -13.76
CA SER A 90 6.86 9.43 -13.64
C SER A 90 7.39 9.46 -12.21
N LEU A 91 6.58 9.93 -11.24
CA LEU A 91 6.97 10.07 -9.84
C LEU A 91 6.31 9.04 -8.92
N LEU A 92 5.29 8.29 -9.38
CA LEU A 92 4.59 7.31 -8.56
C LEU A 92 4.98 5.90 -8.98
N HIS A 93 5.58 5.15 -8.05
CA HIS A 93 6.09 3.82 -8.30
C HIS A 93 5.47 2.82 -7.32
N TRP A 94 4.35 2.20 -7.72
CA TRP A 94 3.75 1.12 -6.96
C TRP A 94 4.60 -0.15 -7.09
N LEU A 95 5.19 -0.59 -5.98
CA LEU A 95 6.20 -1.65 -5.97
C LEU A 95 5.62 -3.05 -6.24
N THR A 96 4.35 -3.28 -5.87
CA THR A 96 3.66 -4.57 -6.03
C THR A 96 3.56 -5.03 -7.49
N ASP A 97 3.38 -4.08 -8.41
CA ASP A 97 3.32 -4.32 -9.86
C ASP A 97 4.65 -3.99 -10.56
N GLY A 98 5.68 -3.63 -9.78
CA GLY A 98 7.03 -3.32 -10.23
C GLY A 98 8.00 -4.49 -10.06
N GLY A 99 9.21 -4.31 -10.59
CA GLY A 99 10.37 -5.14 -10.28
C GLY A 99 11.27 -4.49 -9.23
N PRO A 100 12.40 -5.13 -8.89
CA PRO A 100 13.40 -4.51 -8.03
C PRO A 100 13.85 -3.14 -8.56
N VAL A 101 13.81 -2.13 -7.71
CA VAL A 101 14.32 -0.78 -8.01
C VAL A 101 15.71 -0.66 -7.42
N CYS A 102 16.74 -0.57 -8.27
CA CYS A 102 18.13 -0.40 -7.81
C CYS A 102 18.31 0.97 -7.12
N LEU A 103 18.65 0.96 -5.83
CA LEU A 103 18.98 2.17 -5.07
C LEU A 103 20.48 2.49 -5.15
N CYS A 104 21.32 1.45 -5.17
CA CYS A 104 22.76 1.51 -5.40
C CYS A 104 23.26 0.14 -5.90
N PRO A 105 24.56 -0.03 -6.24
CA PRO A 105 25.08 -1.29 -6.79
C PRO A 105 24.87 -2.53 -5.91
N THR A 106 24.63 -2.37 -4.61
CA THR A 106 24.48 -3.46 -3.65
C THR A 106 23.10 -3.50 -2.98
N THR A 107 22.18 -2.59 -3.34
CA THR A 107 20.90 -2.45 -2.65
C THR A 107 19.78 -2.17 -3.64
N CYS A 108 18.73 -2.98 -3.59
CA CYS A 108 17.49 -2.78 -4.32
C CYS A 108 16.32 -2.62 -3.35
N LEU A 109 15.32 -1.85 -3.77
CA LEU A 109 14.02 -1.76 -3.15
C LEU A 109 13.07 -2.74 -3.85
N VAL A 110 12.39 -3.55 -3.05
CA VAL A 110 11.30 -4.44 -3.48
C VAL A 110 10.12 -4.21 -2.54
N GLY A 111 8.91 -4.42 -3.02
CA GLY A 111 7.72 -4.23 -2.20
C GLY A 111 6.54 -4.99 -2.77
N HIS A 112 5.66 -5.42 -1.88
CA HIS A 112 4.39 -6.02 -2.21
C HIS A 112 3.39 -5.62 -1.12
N ASP A 113 2.15 -5.30 -1.49
CA ASP A 113 1.09 -4.86 -0.57
C ASP A 113 0.96 -5.84 0.61
N GLY A 114 0.94 -7.13 0.28
CA GLY A 114 0.95 -8.22 1.26
C GLY A 114 -0.37 -8.37 2.00
N TRP A 115 -0.58 -9.53 2.60
CA TRP A 115 -1.77 -9.83 3.40
C TRP A 115 -1.40 -10.78 4.53
N GLY A 116 -2.07 -10.62 5.68
CA GLY A 116 -2.09 -11.66 6.70
C GLY A 116 -2.82 -12.89 6.17
N ASP A 117 -2.12 -14.00 6.01
CA ASP A 117 -2.66 -15.20 5.35
C ASP A 117 -3.32 -16.20 6.32
N ALA A 118 -3.35 -15.88 7.61
CA ALA A 118 -3.93 -16.70 8.68
C ALA A 118 -3.32 -18.11 8.85
N ARG A 119 -2.13 -18.37 8.30
CA ARG A 119 -1.41 -19.65 8.49
C ARG A 119 -0.65 -19.73 9.81
N LEU A 120 -0.24 -18.57 10.34
CA LEU A 120 0.45 -18.47 11.62
C LEU A 120 -0.53 -18.05 12.72
N GLY A 121 -0.67 -18.89 13.75
CA GLY A 121 -1.56 -18.67 14.90
C GLY A 121 -2.79 -19.58 14.90
N ASP A 122 -3.75 -19.29 15.78
CA ASP A 122 -5.01 -20.03 15.88
C ASP A 122 -6.16 -19.26 15.22
N TYR A 123 -6.27 -19.33 13.89
CA TYR A 123 -7.33 -18.65 13.16
C TYR A 123 -8.73 -19.08 13.61
N HIS A 124 -8.93 -20.37 13.89
CA HIS A 124 -10.24 -20.93 14.24
C HIS A 124 -10.69 -20.51 15.64
N GLY A 125 -9.77 -20.47 16.61
CA GLY A 125 -10.02 -20.01 17.98
C GLY A 125 -9.90 -18.50 18.18
N SER A 126 -9.30 -17.76 17.24
CA SER A 126 -9.16 -16.32 17.35
C SER A 126 -10.51 -15.60 17.39
N THR A 127 -10.61 -14.66 18.34
CA THR A 127 -11.72 -13.70 18.48
C THR A 127 -11.39 -12.35 17.85
N VAL A 128 -10.23 -12.21 17.19
CA VAL A 128 -9.87 -10.98 16.46
C VAL A 128 -10.80 -10.85 15.27
N ASP A 129 -11.49 -9.72 15.22
CA ASP A 129 -12.38 -9.36 14.13
C ASP A 129 -11.91 -8.02 13.56
N LEU A 130 -11.53 -8.04 12.28
CA LEU A 130 -10.91 -6.90 11.61
C LEU A 130 -11.94 -6.17 10.75
N ASN A 131 -11.79 -4.86 10.65
CA ASN A 131 -12.60 -4.03 9.75
C ASN A 131 -12.45 -4.46 8.28
N ASP A 132 -11.30 -5.02 7.89
CA ASP A 132 -11.06 -5.69 6.61
C ASP A 132 -12.24 -6.60 6.19
N PHE A 133 -12.78 -7.34 7.15
CA PHE A 133 -13.81 -8.35 6.95
C PHE A 133 -15.22 -7.77 6.75
N TYR A 134 -15.34 -6.45 6.80
CA TYR A 134 -16.58 -5.71 6.62
C TYR A 134 -16.47 -4.66 5.52
N LEU A 135 -15.29 -4.05 5.36
CA LEU A 135 -15.08 -2.88 4.52
C LEU A 135 -14.43 -3.20 3.17
N ILE A 136 -13.85 -4.39 3.01
CA ILE A 136 -13.20 -4.82 1.76
C ILE A 136 -14.11 -5.81 1.05
N HIS A 137 -14.47 -5.53 -0.21
CA HIS A 137 -15.51 -6.29 -0.92
C HIS A 137 -15.21 -7.78 -1.02
N GLU A 138 -13.94 -8.16 -1.21
CA GLU A 138 -13.52 -9.56 -1.35
C GLU A 138 -13.49 -10.32 -0.02
N LEU A 139 -13.59 -9.63 1.12
CA LEU A 139 -13.58 -10.24 2.46
C LEU A 139 -14.93 -10.10 3.17
N ALA A 140 -15.71 -9.09 2.80
CA ALA A 140 -17.01 -8.78 3.35
C ALA A 140 -18.03 -9.88 3.09
N GLY A 141 -18.80 -10.23 4.13
CA GLY A 141 -19.87 -11.23 4.03
C GLY A 141 -19.40 -12.68 3.87
N LEU A 142 -18.09 -12.94 3.78
CA LEU A 142 -17.56 -14.30 3.75
C LEU A 142 -17.73 -15.00 5.10
N SER A 143 -18.05 -16.30 5.05
CA SER A 143 -17.96 -17.18 6.22
C SER A 143 -16.51 -17.26 6.72
N LYS A 144 -16.30 -17.62 7.99
CA LYS A 144 -14.94 -17.78 8.55
C LYS A 144 -14.10 -18.77 7.72
N ARG A 145 -14.70 -19.83 7.19
CA ARG A 145 -14.02 -20.80 6.34
C ARG A 145 -13.62 -20.19 4.98
N ASP A 146 -14.55 -19.53 4.31
CA ASP A 146 -14.28 -19.02 2.95
C ASP A 146 -13.33 -17.81 3.00
N ARG A 147 -13.42 -17.02 4.08
CA ARG A 147 -12.45 -15.96 4.39
C ARG A 147 -11.04 -16.51 4.57
N LEU A 148 -10.87 -17.61 5.31
CA LEU A 148 -9.55 -18.27 5.43
C LEU A 148 -8.99 -18.66 4.07
N LEU A 149 -9.81 -19.25 3.20
CA LEU A 149 -9.39 -19.61 1.84
C LEU A 149 -8.98 -18.38 1.04
N LYS A 150 -9.70 -17.26 1.19
CA LYS A 150 -9.35 -16.01 0.51
C LYS A 150 -8.05 -15.41 1.04
N LEU A 151 -7.82 -15.43 2.35
CA LEU A 151 -6.56 -14.96 2.95
C LEU A 151 -5.37 -15.82 2.50
N HIS A 152 -5.54 -17.14 2.39
CA HIS A 152 -4.52 -18.02 1.81
C HIS A 152 -4.19 -17.66 0.36
N GLU A 153 -5.21 -17.43 -0.47
CA GLU A 153 -5.04 -17.02 -1.87
C GLU A 153 -4.24 -15.71 -1.99
N LEU A 154 -4.59 -14.70 -1.19
CA LEU A 154 -3.89 -13.41 -1.14
C LEU A 154 -2.44 -13.55 -0.63
N GLY A 155 -2.21 -14.41 0.36
CA GLY A 155 -0.87 -14.74 0.84
C GLY A 155 -0.02 -15.47 -0.20
N ASP A 156 -0.62 -16.38 -0.96
CA ASP A 156 0.06 -17.13 -2.03
C ASP A 156 0.45 -16.22 -3.19
N GLU A 157 -0.39 -15.24 -3.55
CA GLU A 157 -0.07 -14.17 -4.50
C GLU A 157 1.20 -13.42 -4.06
N ALA A 158 1.23 -12.95 -2.80
CA ALA A 158 2.38 -12.24 -2.25
C ALA A 158 3.66 -13.08 -2.25
N ALA A 159 3.56 -14.34 -1.81
CA ALA A 159 4.69 -15.27 -1.81
C ALA A 159 5.18 -15.56 -3.24
N ALA A 160 4.28 -15.67 -4.22
CA ALA A 160 4.63 -15.85 -5.62
C ALA A 160 5.34 -14.62 -6.21
N HIS A 161 4.94 -13.40 -5.84
CA HIS A 161 5.66 -12.18 -6.21
C HIS A 161 7.07 -12.17 -5.61
N LEU A 162 7.20 -12.37 -4.29
CA LEU A 162 8.49 -12.28 -3.59
C LEU A 162 9.51 -13.30 -4.12
N ARG A 163 9.08 -14.50 -4.51
CA ARG A 163 9.93 -15.51 -5.17
C ARG A 163 10.53 -15.06 -6.51
N LYS A 164 9.93 -14.06 -7.18
CA LYS A 164 10.43 -13.52 -8.45
C LYS A 164 11.42 -12.37 -8.27
N VAL A 165 11.30 -11.62 -7.17
CA VAL A 165 12.03 -10.36 -6.98
C VAL A 165 13.16 -10.48 -5.95
N LEU A 166 13.16 -11.53 -5.13
CA LEU A 166 14.24 -11.86 -4.21
C LEU A 166 15.24 -12.83 -4.87
N PRO A 167 16.54 -12.76 -4.48
CA PRO A 167 17.59 -13.64 -5.00
C PRO A 167 17.45 -15.10 -4.55
#